data_AF-A0AAN3V5J1-F1
#
_entry.id   AF-A0AAN3V5J1-F1
#
_cell.length_a   1.000
_cell.length_b   1.000
_cell.length_c   1.000
_cell.angle_alpha   90.00
_cell.angle_beta   90.00
_cell.angle_gamma   90.00
#
_symmetry.space_group_name_H-M   'P 1'
#
loop_
_entity.id
_entity.type
_entity.pdbx_description
1 polymer ?
#
loop_
_entity_poly.entity_id
_entity_poly.type
_entity_poly.pdbx_seq_one_letter_code
_entity_poly.pdbx_strand_id
1 'polypeptide(L)'
;MGRDITLYPKKATRNELKNYLENLGFKRCKHLWEWPQGTLNYSWFDDTDFKSTDGVSADIYPVSNDELHISGNKWALHVRNLYSASWHDVKMLNDVLKGARSLFGGTLIGDYGKNRYAPLWKDSSSPISRGISSIFNHVHHEISAVKHALPEPSIKLNLPEDGGLSEYFDYMQCMDPSRVIYNGLVPFAVAMFEYFFSRAFQILIKYDPFAIAKRTSYKQKVDFDILLEIEKGNISIESVIARNYTFQNLTHLNKAYKEWLDIDVRAILYKKKRIGKSVDFLENRISEIIQYRHGIVHHFELDRTLNRDGYIHILDAIEKSIIEFIHYIEGKYKFKLNAY
;
A
#
# COMPACT_ATOMS: atom_id res chain seq x y z
N MET A 1 -5.58 14.22 -8.38
CA MET A 1 -4.97 15.11 -9.39
C MET A 1 -3.82 14.34 -10.05
N GLY A 2 -3.63 14.44 -11.37
CA GLY A 2 -2.62 13.66 -12.11
C GLY A 2 -1.77 14.54 -13.01
N ARG A 3 -0.75 13.93 -13.62
CA ARG A 3 0.04 14.51 -14.72
C ARG A 3 -0.59 14.08 -16.02
N ASP A 4 -1.03 15.03 -16.81
CA ASP A 4 -1.79 14.81 -18.03
C ASP A 4 -1.01 15.41 -19.21
N ILE A 5 -0.58 14.57 -20.17
CA ILE A 5 0.16 15.00 -21.36
C ILE A 5 -0.33 14.29 -22.61
N THR A 6 -0.69 15.08 -23.61
CA THR A 6 -1.14 14.60 -24.92
C THR A 6 -0.09 14.86 -25.99
N LEU A 7 0.22 13.83 -26.78
CA LEU A 7 0.92 13.93 -28.05
C LEU A 7 -0.09 14.03 -29.20
N TYR A 8 0.01 15.10 -29.97
CA TYR A 8 -0.64 15.28 -31.26
C TYR A 8 0.39 14.95 -32.37
N PRO A 9 0.46 13.69 -32.83
CA PRO A 9 1.46 13.23 -33.80
C PRO A 9 1.25 13.90 -35.17
N LYS A 10 2.32 14.12 -35.94
CA LYS A 10 2.19 14.64 -37.32
C LYS A 10 1.64 13.58 -38.28
N LYS A 11 2.01 12.32 -38.04
CA LYS A 11 1.60 11.17 -38.84
C LYS A 11 1.42 9.97 -37.91
N ALA A 12 0.20 9.49 -37.71
CA ALA A 12 -0.02 8.21 -37.04
C ALA A 12 -1.47 7.74 -37.25
N THR A 13 -1.62 6.48 -37.63
CA THR A 13 -2.91 5.79 -37.61
C THR A 13 -3.21 5.26 -36.20
N ARG A 14 -4.49 5.02 -35.92
CA ARG A 14 -4.94 4.35 -34.69
C ARG A 14 -4.20 3.03 -34.43
N ASN A 15 -3.99 2.23 -35.49
CA ASN A 15 -3.36 0.91 -35.37
C ASN A 15 -1.85 1.01 -35.09
N GLU A 16 -1.16 2.00 -35.65
CA GLU A 16 0.26 2.23 -35.36
C GLU A 16 0.47 2.65 -33.89
N LEU A 17 -0.38 3.56 -33.37
CA LEU A 17 -0.35 3.96 -31.96
C LEU A 17 -0.69 2.78 -31.04
N LYS A 18 -1.68 1.96 -31.43
CA LYS A 18 -2.04 0.73 -30.71
C LYS A 18 -0.85 -0.22 -30.61
N ASN A 19 -0.26 -0.58 -31.75
CA ASN A 19 0.85 -1.53 -31.80
C ASN A 19 2.06 -0.99 -31.03
N TYR A 20 2.30 0.33 -31.08
CA TYR A 20 3.34 0.97 -30.29
C TYR A 20 3.14 0.77 -28.78
N LEU A 21 1.93 1.00 -28.25
CA LEU A 21 1.64 0.80 -26.83
C LEU A 21 1.72 -0.68 -26.43
N GLU A 22 1.12 -1.58 -27.21
CA GLU A 22 1.13 -3.02 -26.91
C GLU A 22 2.57 -3.58 -26.89
N ASN A 23 3.45 -3.12 -27.79
CA ASN A 23 4.87 -3.48 -27.79
C ASN A 23 5.64 -2.96 -26.56
N LEU A 24 5.15 -1.90 -25.92
CA LEU A 24 5.68 -1.39 -24.66
C LEU A 24 5.10 -2.10 -23.42
N GLY A 25 4.25 -3.12 -23.62
CA GLY A 25 3.64 -3.91 -22.55
C GLY A 25 2.36 -3.31 -21.97
N PHE A 26 1.79 -2.29 -22.60
CA PHE A 26 0.48 -1.76 -22.20
C PHE A 26 -0.62 -2.78 -22.47
N LYS A 27 -1.52 -2.96 -21.50
CA LYS A 27 -2.67 -3.85 -21.59
C LYS A 27 -3.95 -3.04 -21.76
N ARG A 28 -4.80 -3.47 -22.70
CA ARG A 28 -6.09 -2.83 -22.95
C ARG A 28 -6.99 -2.93 -21.72
N CYS A 29 -7.62 -1.83 -21.35
CA CYS A 29 -8.52 -1.77 -20.19
C CYS A 29 -9.81 -1.02 -20.50
N LYS A 30 -10.77 -1.12 -19.58
CA LYS A 30 -11.94 -0.23 -19.57
C LYS A 30 -11.54 1.10 -18.95
N HIS A 31 -12.19 2.18 -19.36
CA HIS A 31 -11.98 3.50 -18.82
C HIS A 31 -13.20 3.90 -18.01
N LEU A 32 -12.99 4.60 -16.89
CA LEU A 32 -14.05 5.03 -16.00
C LEU A 32 -14.78 6.27 -16.53
N TRP A 33 -14.05 7.11 -17.27
CA TRP A 33 -14.53 8.37 -17.82
C TRP A 33 -14.99 8.23 -19.27
N GLU A 34 -15.95 9.06 -19.68
CA GLU A 34 -16.42 9.13 -21.06
C GLU A 34 -15.34 9.75 -21.96
N TRP A 35 -14.91 8.97 -22.95
CA TRP A 35 -14.04 9.43 -24.03
C TRP A 35 -14.80 9.41 -25.35
N PRO A 36 -14.35 10.18 -26.37
CA PRO A 36 -14.95 10.16 -27.69
C PRO A 36 -15.07 8.74 -28.25
N GLN A 37 -16.13 8.50 -29.02
CA GLN A 37 -16.39 7.19 -29.60
C GLN A 37 -15.21 6.73 -30.47
N GLY A 38 -14.73 5.51 -30.23
CA GLY A 38 -13.57 4.95 -30.94
C GLY A 38 -12.25 5.02 -30.18
N THR A 39 -12.25 5.64 -28.99
CA THR A 39 -11.07 5.69 -28.11
C THR A 39 -10.64 4.29 -27.67
N LEU A 40 -9.33 4.05 -27.62
CA LEU A 40 -8.73 2.85 -27.07
C LEU A 40 -7.96 3.20 -25.80
N ASN A 41 -8.30 2.54 -24.69
CA ASN A 41 -7.71 2.82 -23.39
C ASN A 41 -6.77 1.68 -22.98
N TYR A 42 -5.62 2.05 -22.44
CA TYR A 42 -4.59 1.13 -22.01
C TYR A 42 -4.03 1.52 -20.65
N SER A 43 -3.53 0.51 -19.94
CA SER A 43 -2.85 0.66 -18.67
C SER A 43 -1.52 -0.11 -18.69
N TRP A 44 -0.52 0.45 -18.02
CA TRP A 44 0.77 -0.17 -17.81
C TRP A 44 1.12 -0.10 -16.33
N PHE A 45 1.65 -1.21 -15.80
CA PHE A 45 2.09 -1.34 -14.43
C PHE A 45 3.27 -2.32 -14.37
N ASP A 46 4.35 -1.95 -13.69
CA ASP A 46 5.52 -2.80 -13.47
C ASP A 46 5.60 -3.24 -12.01
N ASP A 47 5.12 -4.45 -11.74
CA ASP A 47 5.18 -5.10 -10.43
C ASP A 47 6.61 -5.48 -10.01
N THR A 48 7.59 -5.44 -10.93
CA THR A 48 8.96 -5.87 -10.62
C THR A 48 9.61 -4.90 -9.65
N ASP A 49 10.18 -5.44 -8.58
CA ASP A 49 10.96 -4.70 -7.57
C ASP A 49 10.27 -3.43 -7.06
N PHE A 50 8.93 -3.47 -6.98
CA PHE A 50 8.09 -2.37 -6.51
C PHE A 50 8.35 -1.07 -7.27
N LYS A 51 8.63 -1.16 -8.58
CA LYS A 51 8.93 0.01 -9.41
C LYS A 51 7.71 0.89 -9.57
N SER A 52 6.57 0.32 -9.98
CA SER A 52 5.31 1.04 -10.12
C SER A 52 4.56 1.15 -8.81
N THR A 53 3.98 2.32 -8.57
CA THR A 53 3.03 2.55 -7.46
C THR A 53 1.63 2.72 -8.01
N ASP A 54 1.48 3.54 -9.04
CA ASP A 54 0.19 3.87 -9.65
C ASP A 54 0.09 3.40 -11.11
N GLY A 55 1.23 3.21 -11.77
CA GLY A 55 1.28 2.87 -13.20
C GLY A 55 1.06 4.08 -14.11
N VAL A 56 0.80 3.78 -15.38
CA VAL A 56 0.58 4.77 -16.45
C VAL A 56 -0.64 4.38 -17.26
N SER A 57 -1.56 5.30 -17.48
CA SER A 57 -2.66 5.15 -18.43
C SER A 57 -2.32 5.83 -19.75
N ALA A 58 -2.76 5.22 -20.85
CA ALA A 58 -2.58 5.76 -22.19
C ALA A 58 -3.85 5.55 -23.02
N ASP A 59 -4.35 6.64 -23.61
CA ASP A 59 -5.60 6.66 -24.36
C ASP A 59 -5.33 7.15 -25.78
N ILE A 60 -5.75 6.37 -26.77
CA ILE A 60 -5.69 6.73 -28.19
C ILE A 60 -7.08 7.18 -28.61
N TYR A 61 -7.26 8.47 -28.84
CA TYR A 61 -8.57 9.05 -29.10
C TYR A 61 -8.62 9.79 -30.44
N PRO A 62 -9.79 9.82 -31.11
CA PRO A 62 -9.98 10.65 -32.29
C PRO A 62 -10.05 12.12 -31.87
N VAL A 63 -9.24 12.97 -32.49
CA VAL A 63 -9.23 14.41 -32.18
C VAL A 63 -10.46 15.11 -32.75
N SER A 64 -10.92 16.12 -32.02
CA SER A 64 -11.99 17.00 -32.48
C SER A 64 -11.55 17.89 -33.63
N ASN A 65 -12.50 18.48 -34.36
CA ASN A 65 -12.22 19.47 -35.41
C ASN A 65 -11.41 20.67 -34.89
N ASP A 66 -11.65 21.04 -33.63
CA ASP A 66 -10.95 22.13 -32.97
C ASP A 66 -9.51 21.78 -32.60
N GLU A 67 -9.12 20.51 -32.54
CA GLU A 67 -7.75 20.08 -32.25
C GLU A 67 -6.96 19.68 -33.51
N LEU A 68 -7.67 19.45 -34.62
CA LEU A 68 -7.08 19.06 -35.91
C LEU A 68 -6.03 20.07 -36.38
N HIS A 69 -6.20 21.36 -36.08
CA HIS A 69 -5.23 22.40 -36.44
C HIS A 69 -3.86 22.27 -35.74
N ILE A 70 -3.76 21.48 -34.65
CA ILE A 70 -2.53 21.34 -33.86
C ILE A 70 -1.46 20.55 -34.64
N SER A 71 -1.88 19.50 -35.34
CA SER A 71 -0.97 18.58 -36.04
C SER A 71 -1.44 18.13 -37.42
N GLY A 72 -2.73 18.32 -37.75
CA GLY A 72 -3.36 17.78 -38.95
C GLY A 72 -3.72 16.29 -38.89
N ASN A 73 -3.31 15.57 -37.85
CA ASN A 73 -3.62 14.14 -37.70
C ASN A 73 -4.98 13.94 -37.03
N LYS A 74 -5.67 12.84 -37.36
CA LYS A 74 -7.01 12.51 -36.81
C LYS A 74 -6.97 11.77 -35.47
N TRP A 75 -5.78 11.39 -35.00
CA TRP A 75 -5.59 10.62 -33.77
C TRP A 75 -4.56 11.29 -32.88
N ALA A 76 -4.82 11.28 -31.59
CA ALA A 76 -3.89 11.73 -30.56
C ALA A 76 -3.64 10.62 -29.53
N LEU A 77 -2.51 10.74 -28.83
CA LEU A 77 -2.11 9.85 -27.74
C LEU A 77 -2.07 10.66 -26.45
N HIS A 78 -3.04 10.44 -25.57
CA HIS A 78 -3.06 10.98 -24.22
C HIS A 78 -2.36 10.00 -23.27
N VAL A 79 -1.49 10.50 -22.40
CA VAL A 79 -0.78 9.68 -21.41
C VAL A 79 -0.86 10.37 -20.06
N ARG A 80 -1.17 9.58 -19.02
CA ARG A 80 -1.41 10.09 -17.67
C ARG A 80 -0.83 9.19 -16.59
N ASN A 81 -0.42 9.80 -15.47
CA ASN A 81 -0.25 9.12 -14.19
C ASN A 81 -0.68 10.01 -13.02
N LEU A 82 -0.80 9.47 -11.80
CA LEU A 82 -1.11 10.26 -10.61
C LEU A 82 0.11 11.07 -10.15
N TYR A 83 -0.10 12.19 -9.44
CA TYR A 83 1.03 12.94 -8.86
C TYR A 83 1.83 12.11 -7.85
N SER A 84 1.16 11.19 -7.16
CA SER A 84 1.73 10.18 -6.25
C SER A 84 2.57 9.10 -6.94
N ALA A 85 2.54 9.05 -8.28
CA ALA A 85 3.17 7.98 -9.03
C ALA A 85 4.67 7.93 -8.79
N SER A 86 5.21 6.71 -8.87
CA SER A 86 6.63 6.46 -8.67
C SER A 86 7.48 7.17 -9.72
N TRP A 87 8.77 7.28 -9.44
CA TRP A 87 9.73 7.76 -10.43
C TRP A 87 9.70 6.92 -11.72
N HIS A 88 9.54 5.60 -11.58
CA HIS A 88 9.49 4.68 -12.70
C HIS A 88 8.23 4.88 -13.55
N ASP A 89 7.09 5.17 -12.94
CA ASP A 89 5.85 5.50 -13.64
C ASP A 89 5.99 6.80 -14.43
N VAL A 90 6.58 7.85 -13.84
CA VAL A 90 6.82 9.13 -14.55
C VAL A 90 7.85 8.94 -15.66
N LYS A 91 8.86 8.09 -15.44
CA LYS A 91 9.82 7.73 -16.49
C LYS A 91 9.12 7.01 -17.63
N MET A 92 8.27 6.02 -17.36
CA MET A 92 7.53 5.30 -18.39
C MET A 92 6.59 6.22 -19.17
N LEU A 93 5.86 7.12 -18.48
CA LEU A 93 5.05 8.16 -19.12
C LEU A 93 5.88 8.97 -20.12
N ASN A 94 7.07 9.43 -19.71
CA ASN A 94 7.96 10.19 -20.57
C ASN A 94 8.55 9.35 -21.71
N ASP A 95 8.92 8.10 -21.45
CA ASP A 95 9.50 7.19 -22.45
C ASP A 95 8.48 6.86 -23.54
N VAL A 96 7.21 6.64 -23.18
CA VAL A 96 6.08 6.46 -24.11
C VAL A 96 5.95 7.69 -25.03
N LEU A 97 5.92 8.90 -24.45
CA LEU A 97 5.76 10.13 -25.23
C LEU A 97 6.98 10.41 -26.13
N LYS A 98 8.20 10.18 -25.61
CA LYS A 98 9.44 10.37 -26.38
C LYS A 98 9.53 9.40 -27.55
N GLY A 99 9.26 8.11 -27.32
CA GLY A 99 9.30 7.09 -28.38
C GLY A 99 8.24 7.35 -29.45
N ALA A 100 7.00 7.66 -29.06
CA ALA A 100 5.92 7.98 -29.98
C ALA A 100 6.27 9.22 -30.81
N ARG A 101 6.76 10.28 -30.17
CA ARG A 101 7.17 11.51 -30.87
C ARG A 101 8.36 11.28 -31.79
N SER A 102 9.29 10.39 -31.44
CA SER A 102 10.41 10.02 -32.31
C SER A 102 9.94 9.31 -33.59
N LEU A 103 8.92 8.45 -33.48
CA LEU A 103 8.38 7.69 -34.61
C LEU A 103 7.44 8.52 -35.49
N PHE A 104 6.56 9.30 -34.87
CA PHE A 104 5.40 9.91 -35.51
C PHE A 104 5.50 11.45 -35.61
N GLY A 105 6.55 12.03 -35.04
CA GLY A 105 6.67 13.48 -34.88
C GLY A 105 5.57 14.03 -33.95
N GLY A 106 5.32 15.33 -34.05
CA GLY A 106 4.17 15.96 -33.39
C GLY A 106 4.51 16.97 -32.30
N THR A 107 3.44 17.47 -31.70
CA THR A 107 3.46 18.50 -30.65
C THR A 107 2.93 17.88 -29.35
N LEU A 108 3.63 18.11 -28.24
CA LEU A 108 3.11 17.77 -26.91
C LEU A 108 2.37 18.96 -26.31
N ILE A 109 1.24 18.71 -25.67
CA ILE A 109 0.48 19.68 -24.88
C ILE A 109 0.04 18.98 -23.60
N GLY A 110 0.20 19.64 -22.46
CA GLY A 110 -0.16 19.08 -21.16
C GLY A 110 0.20 20.02 -20.03
N ASP A 111 0.17 19.51 -18.80
CA ASP A 111 0.33 20.30 -17.56
C ASP A 111 1.65 21.08 -17.48
N TYR A 112 2.69 20.62 -18.17
CA TYR A 112 4.01 21.24 -18.17
C TYR A 112 4.21 22.24 -19.32
N GLY A 113 3.17 22.48 -20.13
CA GLY A 113 3.21 23.36 -21.30
C GLY A 113 3.63 22.66 -22.59
N LYS A 114 3.71 23.45 -23.67
CA LYS A 114 3.93 22.95 -25.03
C LYS A 114 5.32 22.34 -25.20
N ASN A 115 5.39 21.14 -25.78
CA ASN A 115 6.63 20.41 -26.08
C ASN A 115 7.49 20.09 -24.84
N ARG A 116 6.91 20.07 -23.64
CA ARG A 116 7.59 19.71 -22.40
C ARG A 116 7.15 18.33 -21.91
N TYR A 117 8.09 17.63 -21.28
CA TYR A 117 7.86 16.36 -20.61
C TYR A 117 7.71 16.58 -19.10
N ALA A 118 7.20 15.59 -18.39
CA ALA A 118 7.14 15.66 -16.93
C ALA A 118 8.58 15.68 -16.36
N PRO A 119 8.89 16.59 -15.41
CA PRO A 119 10.21 16.62 -14.78
C PRO A 119 10.44 15.35 -13.96
N LEU A 120 11.62 14.76 -14.10
CA LEU A 120 12.06 13.62 -13.28
C LEU A 120 12.99 14.13 -12.17
N TRP A 121 12.73 13.71 -10.94
CA TRP A 121 13.66 13.92 -9.83
C TRP A 121 14.77 12.87 -9.85
N LYS A 122 15.79 13.02 -8.99
CA LYS A 122 16.80 11.99 -8.79
C LYS A 122 16.22 10.89 -7.90
N ASP A 123 16.12 9.68 -8.43
CA ASP A 123 15.76 8.51 -7.64
C ASP A 123 17.01 7.78 -7.12
N SER A 124 16.98 7.40 -5.85
CA SER A 124 18.00 6.58 -5.18
C SER A 124 17.38 5.45 -4.38
N SER A 125 16.09 5.18 -4.64
CA SER A 125 15.33 4.17 -3.92
C SER A 125 15.84 2.76 -4.26
N SER A 126 15.88 1.90 -3.24
CA SER A 126 16.13 0.47 -3.40
C SER A 126 14.80 -0.29 -3.50
N PRO A 127 14.80 -1.54 -3.99
CA PRO A 127 13.61 -2.39 -3.94
C PRO A 127 13.06 -2.55 -2.52
N ILE A 128 13.93 -2.63 -1.51
CA ILE A 128 13.53 -2.67 -0.10
C ILE A 128 12.80 -1.38 0.27
N SER A 129 13.39 -0.22 -0.01
CA SER A 129 12.77 1.06 0.39
C SER A 129 11.42 1.25 -0.28
N ARG A 130 11.31 1.00 -1.60
CA ARG A 130 10.04 1.11 -2.33
C ARG A 130 9.00 0.12 -1.80
N GLY A 131 9.40 -1.12 -1.60
CA GLY A 131 8.52 -2.18 -1.12
C GLY A 131 7.97 -1.94 0.28
N ILE A 132 8.84 -1.61 1.24
CA ILE A 132 8.41 -1.28 2.61
C ILE A 132 7.55 -0.02 2.63
N SER A 133 7.88 0.98 1.79
CA SER A 133 7.08 2.21 1.70
C SER A 133 5.68 1.93 1.17
N SER A 134 5.56 1.13 0.11
CA SER A 134 4.26 0.73 -0.46
C SER A 134 3.36 0.05 0.58
N ILE A 135 3.90 -0.94 1.32
CA ILE A 135 3.13 -1.64 2.36
C ILE A 135 2.75 -0.70 3.50
N PHE A 136 3.69 0.12 3.98
CA PHE A 136 3.43 1.06 5.07
C PHE A 136 2.32 2.03 4.70
N ASN A 137 2.41 2.64 3.52
CA ASN A 137 1.43 3.61 3.04
C ASN A 137 0.04 2.97 2.89
N HIS A 138 -0.03 1.74 2.39
CA HIS A 138 -1.29 1.00 2.33
C HIS A 138 -1.88 0.78 3.73
N VAL A 139 -1.11 0.23 4.67
CA VAL A 139 -1.59 -0.04 6.04
C VAL A 139 -1.98 1.25 6.77
N HIS A 140 -1.18 2.32 6.62
CA HIS A 140 -1.51 3.62 7.19
C HIS A 140 -2.82 4.19 6.62
N HIS A 141 -3.03 4.06 5.31
CA HIS A 141 -4.29 4.46 4.68
C HIS A 141 -5.49 3.68 5.24
N GLU A 142 -5.38 2.36 5.37
CA GLU A 142 -6.44 1.53 5.94
C GLU A 142 -6.71 1.88 7.42
N ILE A 143 -5.67 2.10 8.23
CA ILE A 143 -5.81 2.58 9.62
C ILE A 143 -6.58 3.90 9.64
N SER A 144 -6.19 4.85 8.79
CA SER A 144 -6.84 6.15 8.67
C SER A 144 -8.30 6.01 8.24
N ALA A 145 -8.59 5.21 7.23
CA ALA A 145 -9.95 4.96 6.76
C ALA A 145 -10.86 4.40 7.86
N VAL A 146 -10.35 3.44 8.66
CA VAL A 146 -11.09 2.92 9.83
C VAL A 146 -11.32 4.02 10.85
N LYS A 147 -10.29 4.79 11.23
CA LYS A 147 -10.43 5.89 12.20
C LYS A 147 -11.53 6.87 11.79
N HIS A 148 -11.65 7.18 10.49
CA HIS A 148 -12.69 8.06 9.95
C HIS A 148 -14.08 7.40 9.87
N ALA A 149 -14.15 6.10 9.65
CA ALA A 149 -15.40 5.36 9.51
C ALA A 149 -15.99 4.86 10.84
N LEU A 150 -15.26 5.00 11.96
CA LEU A 150 -15.74 4.53 13.27
C LEU A 150 -17.03 5.24 13.68
N PRO A 151 -18.10 4.48 14.01
CA PRO A 151 -19.34 5.08 14.45
C PRO A 151 -19.16 5.78 15.79
N GLU A 152 -19.86 6.90 15.96
CA GLU A 152 -20.02 7.53 17.26
C GLU A 152 -20.86 6.64 18.20
N PRO A 153 -20.72 6.79 19.52
CA PRO A 153 -21.59 6.12 20.49
C PRO A 153 -23.07 6.33 20.17
N SER A 154 -23.83 5.25 20.13
CA SER A 154 -25.27 5.29 19.83
C SER A 154 -26.08 5.81 21.01
N ILE A 155 -25.61 5.54 22.23
CA ILE A 155 -26.22 6.03 23.46
C ILE A 155 -25.56 7.37 23.81
N LYS A 156 -26.29 8.46 23.60
CA LYS A 156 -25.87 9.81 23.97
C LYS A 156 -26.49 10.17 25.33
N LEU A 157 -25.69 10.12 26.39
CA LEU A 157 -26.12 10.48 27.73
C LEU A 157 -25.74 11.94 28.00
N ASN A 158 -26.71 12.74 28.44
CA ASN A 158 -26.44 14.08 28.97
C ASN A 158 -25.90 13.89 30.39
N LEU A 159 -24.59 14.04 30.55
CA LEU A 159 -23.95 13.96 31.86
C LEU A 159 -24.39 15.18 32.70
N PRO A 160 -24.78 14.98 33.98
CA PRO A 160 -25.04 16.09 34.90
C PRO A 160 -23.80 16.97 35.08
N GLU A 161 -23.98 18.30 35.17
CA GLU A 161 -22.88 19.27 35.29
C GLU A 161 -22.05 19.12 36.58
N ASP A 162 -22.64 18.48 37.59
CA ASP A 162 -22.09 18.20 38.92
C ASP A 162 -21.11 17.01 38.96
N GLY A 163 -20.75 16.42 37.81
CA GLY A 163 -19.57 15.57 37.67
C GLY A 163 -19.64 14.20 38.38
N GLY A 164 -20.80 13.86 38.97
CA GLY A 164 -21.06 12.53 39.50
C GLY A 164 -21.28 11.53 38.38
N LEU A 165 -20.21 10.88 37.91
CA LEU A 165 -20.30 9.62 37.17
C LEU A 165 -20.95 8.59 38.10
N SER A 166 -22.28 8.48 38.06
CA SER A 166 -22.97 7.41 38.77
C SER A 166 -22.65 6.09 38.06
N GLU A 167 -22.43 5.02 38.83
CA GLU A 167 -22.25 3.65 38.29
C GLU A 167 -23.35 3.28 37.28
N TYR A 168 -24.53 3.89 37.41
CA TYR A 168 -25.64 3.78 36.48
C TYR A 168 -25.31 4.32 35.07
N PHE A 169 -24.64 5.46 34.93
CA PHE A 169 -24.23 5.99 33.62
C PHE A 169 -23.19 5.09 32.96
N ASP A 170 -22.19 4.61 33.71
CA ASP A 170 -21.17 3.70 33.19
C ASP A 170 -21.80 2.37 32.73
N TYR A 171 -22.77 1.86 33.51
CA TYR A 171 -23.54 0.68 33.15
C TYR A 171 -24.36 0.89 31.85
N MET A 172 -25.05 2.02 31.71
CA MET A 172 -25.80 2.35 30.49
C MET A 172 -24.88 2.44 29.28
N GLN A 173 -23.69 3.05 29.41
CA GLN A 173 -22.74 3.11 28.31
C GLN A 173 -22.20 1.73 27.93
N CYS A 174 -22.04 0.80 28.87
CA CYS A 174 -21.64 -0.58 28.57
C CYS A 174 -22.67 -1.33 27.71
N MET A 175 -23.93 -0.89 27.71
CA MET A 175 -24.98 -1.41 26.85
C MET A 175 -24.99 -0.81 25.44
N ASP A 176 -24.11 0.15 25.13
CA ASP A 176 -24.09 0.79 23.83
C ASP A 176 -23.76 -0.23 22.72
N PRO A 177 -24.64 -0.42 21.71
CA PRO A 177 -24.43 -1.39 20.65
C PRO A 177 -23.18 -1.09 19.80
N SER A 178 -22.73 0.16 19.71
CA SER A 178 -21.50 0.53 19.01
C SER A 178 -20.25 -0.16 19.60
N ARG A 179 -20.27 -0.51 20.90
CA ARG A 179 -19.16 -1.25 21.54
C ARG A 179 -18.98 -2.65 20.96
N VAL A 180 -20.05 -3.28 20.48
CA VAL A 180 -19.97 -4.55 19.75
C VAL A 180 -19.20 -4.36 18.44
N ILE A 181 -19.42 -3.24 17.75
CA ILE A 181 -18.70 -2.91 16.51
C ILE A 181 -17.22 -2.70 16.81
N TYR A 182 -16.87 -1.94 17.86
CA TYR A 182 -15.47 -1.72 18.25
C TYR A 182 -14.74 -3.04 18.55
N ASN A 183 -15.40 -3.95 19.27
CA ASN A 183 -14.88 -5.30 19.51
C ASN A 183 -14.69 -6.08 18.20
N GLY A 184 -15.71 -6.09 17.34
CA GLY A 184 -15.68 -6.76 16.04
C GLY A 184 -14.58 -6.27 15.10
N LEU A 185 -14.06 -5.06 15.31
CA LEU A 185 -12.96 -4.49 14.54
C LEU A 185 -11.56 -4.83 15.11
N VAL A 186 -11.44 -5.33 16.35
CA VAL A 186 -10.14 -5.73 16.93
C VAL A 186 -9.42 -6.80 16.08
N PRO A 187 -10.09 -7.85 15.55
CA PRO A 187 -9.46 -8.77 14.62
C PRO A 187 -8.89 -8.09 13.37
N PHE A 188 -9.55 -7.04 12.86
CA PHE A 188 -9.07 -6.28 11.72
C PHE A 188 -7.78 -5.52 12.05
N ALA A 189 -7.72 -4.89 13.24
CA ALA A 189 -6.52 -4.22 13.72
C ALA A 189 -5.32 -5.20 13.81
N VAL A 190 -5.51 -6.39 14.38
CA VAL A 190 -4.45 -7.43 14.42
C VAL A 190 -4.08 -7.92 13.02
N ALA A 191 -5.03 -8.04 12.10
CA ALA A 191 -4.76 -8.43 10.72
C ALA A 191 -3.90 -7.39 9.98
N MET A 192 -4.07 -6.09 10.23
CA MET A 192 -3.20 -5.05 9.67
C MET A 192 -1.76 -5.19 10.15
N PHE A 193 -1.57 -5.46 11.45
CA PHE A 193 -0.25 -5.71 12.02
C PHE A 193 0.41 -6.93 11.37
N GLU A 194 -0.29 -8.06 11.30
CA GLU A 194 0.20 -9.26 10.62
C GLU A 194 0.51 -9.00 9.15
N TYR A 195 -0.38 -8.32 8.43
CA TYR A 195 -0.20 -8.00 7.02
C TYR A 195 1.09 -7.22 6.81
N PHE A 196 1.32 -6.16 7.59
CA PHE A 196 2.55 -5.38 7.51
C PHE A 196 3.80 -6.25 7.73
N PHE A 197 3.87 -6.96 8.85
CA PHE A 197 5.06 -7.73 9.20
C PHE A 197 5.28 -8.94 8.27
N SER A 198 4.22 -9.61 7.83
CA SER A 198 4.33 -10.71 6.86
C SER A 198 4.85 -10.23 5.50
N ARG A 199 4.32 -9.11 5.00
CA ARG A 199 4.75 -8.55 3.71
C ARG A 199 6.14 -7.94 3.80
N ALA A 200 6.44 -7.20 4.88
CA ALA A 200 7.77 -6.67 5.13
C ALA A 200 8.81 -7.80 5.20
N PHE A 201 8.49 -8.89 5.92
CA PHE A 201 9.35 -10.06 5.98
C PHE A 201 9.65 -10.63 4.58
N GLN A 202 8.63 -10.85 3.75
CA GLN A 202 8.78 -11.36 2.38
C GLN A 202 9.70 -10.46 1.53
N ILE A 203 9.54 -9.14 1.62
CA ILE A 203 10.39 -8.19 0.90
C ILE A 203 11.82 -8.25 1.40
N LEU A 204 12.01 -8.23 2.71
CA LEU A 204 13.33 -8.21 3.31
C LEU A 204 14.09 -9.49 2.96
N ILE A 205 13.47 -10.67 3.07
CA ILE A 205 14.18 -11.91 2.73
C ILE A 205 14.51 -12.04 1.24
N LYS A 206 13.78 -11.32 0.37
CA LYS A 206 14.07 -11.26 -1.08
C LYS A 206 15.39 -10.56 -1.39
N TYR A 207 15.72 -9.50 -0.65
CA TYR A 207 16.85 -8.61 -1.01
C TYR A 207 17.94 -8.50 0.06
N ASP A 208 17.68 -8.89 1.31
CA ASP A 208 18.68 -8.84 2.38
C ASP A 208 19.80 -9.87 2.11
N PRO A 209 21.08 -9.46 2.17
CA PRO A 209 22.21 -10.36 1.87
C PRO A 209 22.29 -11.59 2.78
N PHE A 210 21.98 -11.43 4.08
CA PHE A 210 22.00 -12.54 5.04
C PHE A 210 20.88 -13.54 4.71
N ALA A 211 19.68 -13.05 4.38
CA ALA A 211 18.57 -13.90 3.96
C ALA A 211 18.83 -14.62 2.63
N ILE A 212 19.44 -13.94 1.64
CA ILE A 212 19.80 -14.54 0.34
C ILE A 212 20.76 -15.73 0.54
N ALA A 213 21.81 -15.54 1.35
CA ALA A 213 22.77 -16.60 1.66
C ALA A 213 22.06 -17.79 2.34
N LYS A 214 21.17 -17.51 3.29
CA LYS A 214 20.41 -18.54 3.97
C LYS A 214 19.46 -19.31 3.05
N ARG A 215 18.71 -18.62 2.18
CA ARG A 215 17.78 -19.25 1.23
C ARG A 215 18.46 -20.28 0.32
N THR A 216 19.72 -20.04 -0.05
CA THR A 216 20.50 -20.93 -0.91
C THR A 216 20.77 -22.29 -0.25
N SER A 217 20.83 -22.35 1.08
CA SER A 217 21.12 -23.57 1.85
C SER A 217 19.91 -24.15 2.59
N TYR A 218 18.79 -23.42 2.60
CA TYR A 218 17.60 -23.79 3.35
C TYR A 218 16.88 -24.98 2.71
N LYS A 219 16.62 -26.01 3.51
CA LYS A 219 15.90 -27.21 3.08
C LYS A 219 14.49 -27.20 3.65
N GLN A 220 13.49 -27.13 2.77
CA GLN A 220 12.08 -27.26 3.12
C GLN A 220 11.41 -28.26 2.19
N LYS A 221 10.52 -29.09 2.74
CA LYS A 221 9.62 -29.91 1.93
C LYS A 221 8.55 -28.98 1.33
N VAL A 222 8.42 -29.03 0.01
CA VAL A 222 7.46 -28.22 -0.74
C VAL A 222 6.62 -29.16 -1.58
N ASP A 223 5.30 -29.00 -1.52
CA ASP A 223 4.37 -29.79 -2.33
C ASP A 223 4.50 -29.42 -3.81
N PHE A 224 4.28 -30.38 -4.69
CA PHE A 224 4.45 -30.17 -6.13
C PHE A 224 3.53 -29.07 -6.68
N ASP A 225 2.31 -28.95 -6.15
CA ASP A 225 1.37 -27.88 -6.53
C ASP A 225 1.93 -26.49 -6.22
N ILE A 226 2.65 -26.33 -5.10
CA ILE A 226 3.31 -25.08 -4.74
C ILE A 226 4.42 -24.76 -5.75
N LEU A 227 5.17 -25.77 -6.20
CA LEU A 227 6.21 -25.58 -7.22
C LEU A 227 5.63 -25.10 -8.56
N LEU A 228 4.49 -25.68 -8.99
CA LEU A 228 3.79 -25.24 -10.20
C LEU A 228 3.30 -23.79 -10.09
N GLU A 229 2.82 -23.38 -8.92
CA GLU A 229 2.39 -21.99 -8.71
C GLU A 229 3.57 -21.00 -8.66
N ILE A 230 4.76 -21.43 -8.19
CA ILE A 230 5.99 -20.65 -8.29
C ILE A 230 6.42 -20.49 -9.75
N GLU A 231 6.38 -21.59 -10.52
CA GLU A 231 6.77 -21.58 -11.94
C GLU A 231 5.89 -20.62 -12.77
N LYS A 232 4.58 -20.59 -12.49
CA LYS A 232 3.64 -19.64 -13.12
C LYS A 232 3.81 -18.20 -12.65
N GLY A 233 4.59 -17.96 -11.58
CA GLY A 233 4.75 -16.64 -10.96
C GLY A 233 3.58 -16.19 -10.09
N ASN A 234 2.65 -17.09 -9.74
CA ASN A 234 1.49 -16.77 -8.92
C ASN A 234 1.85 -16.60 -7.44
N ILE A 235 2.87 -17.31 -6.97
CA ILE A 235 3.41 -17.19 -5.61
C ILE A 235 4.94 -17.09 -5.68
N SER A 236 5.51 -16.37 -4.71
CA SER A 236 6.96 -16.24 -4.61
C SER A 236 7.55 -17.22 -3.59
N ILE A 237 8.84 -17.53 -3.72
CA ILE A 237 9.59 -18.34 -2.76
C ILE A 237 9.50 -17.72 -1.35
N GLU A 238 9.58 -16.40 -1.26
CA GLU A 238 9.50 -15.66 -0.01
C GLU A 238 8.13 -15.82 0.66
N SER A 239 7.05 -15.83 -0.13
CA SER A 239 5.70 -16.12 0.37
C SER A 239 5.59 -17.53 0.95
N VAL A 240 6.21 -18.52 0.29
CA VAL A 240 6.23 -19.92 0.79
C VAL A 240 6.98 -20.03 2.11
N ILE A 241 8.12 -19.35 2.24
CA ILE A 241 8.87 -19.30 3.51
C ILE A 241 8.05 -18.61 4.62
N ALA A 242 7.40 -17.49 4.30
CA ALA A 242 6.60 -16.73 5.26
C ALA A 242 5.43 -17.54 5.84
N ARG A 243 4.83 -18.45 5.06
CA ARG A 243 3.72 -19.32 5.50
C ARG A 243 4.09 -20.26 6.67
N ASN A 244 5.37 -20.51 6.92
CA ASN A 244 5.82 -21.31 8.06
C ASN A 244 5.72 -20.59 9.40
N TYR A 245 5.39 -19.29 9.38
CA TYR A 245 5.32 -18.45 10.57
C TYR A 245 3.96 -17.78 10.68
N THR A 246 3.54 -17.51 11.93
CA THR A 246 2.34 -16.73 12.22
C THR A 246 2.77 -15.35 12.70
N PHE A 247 2.33 -14.29 12.03
CA PHE A 247 2.71 -12.92 12.40
C PHE A 247 1.71 -12.28 13.38
N GLN A 248 0.62 -12.98 13.72
CA GLN A 248 -0.27 -12.65 14.85
C GLN A 248 0.29 -13.09 16.22
N ASN A 249 1.52 -13.59 16.30
CA ASN A 249 2.14 -14.00 17.55
C ASN A 249 3.56 -13.42 17.64
N LEU A 250 3.84 -12.59 18.64
CA LEU A 250 5.14 -11.90 18.77
C LEU A 250 6.34 -12.86 18.94
N THR A 251 6.14 -14.05 19.50
CA THR A 251 7.20 -15.07 19.59
C THR A 251 7.53 -15.62 18.21
N HIS A 252 6.51 -15.99 17.43
CA HIS A 252 6.70 -16.53 16.08
C HIS A 252 7.24 -15.46 15.12
N LEU A 253 6.72 -14.23 15.22
CA LEU A 253 7.23 -13.07 14.49
C LEU A 253 8.72 -12.86 14.81
N ASN A 254 9.09 -12.74 16.08
CA ASN A 254 10.49 -12.52 16.45
C ASN A 254 11.39 -13.68 15.99
N LYS A 255 10.92 -14.92 16.09
CA LYS A 255 11.62 -16.10 15.59
C LYS A 255 11.90 -15.98 14.09
N ALA A 256 10.88 -15.65 13.28
CA ALA A 256 11.03 -15.51 11.84
C ALA A 256 12.11 -14.48 11.48
N TYR A 257 12.01 -13.29 12.07
CA TYR A 257 12.94 -12.19 11.81
C TYR A 257 14.36 -12.44 12.32
N LYS A 258 14.54 -13.02 13.50
CA LYS A 258 15.87 -13.43 13.99
C LYS A 258 16.47 -14.48 13.06
N GLU A 259 15.69 -15.49 12.72
CA GLU A 259 16.14 -16.63 11.96
C GLU A 259 16.57 -16.25 10.54
N TRP A 260 15.82 -15.37 9.86
CA TRP A 260 16.03 -15.08 8.45
C TRP A 260 16.72 -13.76 8.16
N LEU A 261 16.68 -12.81 9.09
CA LEU A 261 17.15 -11.45 8.85
C LEU A 261 18.14 -10.96 9.92
N ASP A 262 18.40 -11.74 10.96
CA ASP A 262 19.17 -11.32 12.13
C ASP A 262 18.61 -10.01 12.73
N ILE A 263 17.28 -9.99 12.96
CA ILE A 263 16.57 -8.85 13.52
C ILE A 263 15.79 -9.29 14.76
N ASP A 264 16.07 -8.66 15.91
CA ASP A 264 15.28 -8.83 17.14
C ASP A 264 14.13 -7.83 17.18
N VAL A 265 12.97 -8.23 16.66
CA VAL A 265 11.77 -7.37 16.62
C VAL A 265 11.25 -7.08 18.03
N ARG A 266 11.36 -8.01 18.97
CA ARG A 266 10.96 -7.74 20.36
C ARG A 266 11.80 -6.63 20.97
N ALA A 267 13.13 -6.67 20.78
CA ALA A 267 14.01 -5.60 21.24
C ALA A 267 13.66 -4.24 20.61
N ILE A 268 13.23 -4.22 19.33
CA ILE A 268 12.77 -2.99 18.65
C ILE A 268 11.48 -2.46 19.30
N LEU A 269 10.54 -3.35 19.61
CA LEU A 269 9.24 -3.01 20.22
C LEU A 269 9.30 -2.80 21.74
N TYR A 270 10.42 -3.14 22.39
CA TYR A 270 10.67 -2.87 23.81
C TYR A 270 11.02 -1.39 24.04
N LYS A 271 10.13 -0.51 23.58
CA LYS A 271 10.21 0.95 23.73
C LYS A 271 8.93 1.47 24.34
N LYS A 272 9.08 2.35 25.33
CA LYS A 272 7.94 3.05 25.94
C LYS A 272 7.40 4.10 24.98
N LYS A 273 6.09 4.07 24.74
CA LYS A 273 5.38 5.08 23.95
C LYS A 273 4.10 5.49 24.65
N ARG A 274 3.70 6.74 24.43
CA ARG A 274 2.40 7.24 24.87
C ARG A 274 1.32 6.76 23.91
N ILE A 275 0.29 6.11 24.43
CA ILE A 275 -0.87 5.63 23.69
C ILE A 275 -2.11 6.14 24.44
N GLY A 276 -2.78 7.14 23.85
CA GLY A 276 -3.80 7.90 24.56
C GLY A 276 -3.27 8.58 25.83
N LYS A 277 -3.81 8.16 26.98
CA LYS A 277 -3.45 8.71 28.30
C LYS A 277 -2.39 7.90 29.05
N SER A 278 -2.05 6.69 28.60
CA SER A 278 -1.05 5.84 29.26
C SER A 278 0.29 5.82 28.51
N VAL A 279 1.35 5.48 29.23
CA VAL A 279 2.68 5.20 28.68
C VAL A 279 3.01 3.75 28.99
N ASP A 280 3.23 2.95 27.96
CA ASP A 280 3.55 1.54 28.10
C ASP A 280 4.54 1.10 27.01
N PHE A 281 5.15 -0.07 27.20
CA PHE A 281 5.97 -0.72 26.19
C PHE A 281 5.11 -1.21 25.02
N LEU A 282 5.53 -0.92 23.79
CA LEU A 282 4.79 -1.37 22.59
C LEU A 282 4.66 -2.89 22.54
N GLU A 283 5.70 -3.63 22.91
CA GLU A 283 5.67 -5.10 22.98
C GLU A 283 4.53 -5.62 23.87
N ASN A 284 4.39 -5.06 25.08
CA ASN A 284 3.33 -5.45 26.02
C ASN A 284 1.97 -5.11 25.44
N ARG A 285 1.79 -3.88 24.94
CA ARG A 285 0.52 -3.43 24.40
C ARG A 285 0.07 -4.26 23.19
N ILE A 286 0.98 -4.61 22.29
CA ILE A 286 0.67 -5.47 21.14
C ILE A 286 0.34 -6.89 21.61
N SER A 287 1.03 -7.40 22.64
CA SER A 287 0.71 -8.70 23.23
C SER A 287 -0.71 -8.73 23.79
N GLU A 288 -1.11 -7.69 24.54
CA GLU A 288 -2.48 -7.54 25.05
C GLU A 288 -3.51 -7.52 23.92
N ILE A 289 -3.28 -6.75 22.86
CA ILE A 289 -4.19 -6.64 21.71
C ILE A 289 -4.35 -8.01 21.01
N ILE A 290 -3.26 -8.76 20.84
CA ILE A 290 -3.29 -10.11 20.25
C ILE A 290 -4.08 -11.07 21.13
N GLN A 291 -3.86 -11.05 22.45
CA GLN A 291 -4.61 -11.89 23.40
C GLN A 291 -6.10 -11.53 23.42
N TYR A 292 -6.40 -10.24 23.40
CA TYR A 292 -7.77 -9.76 23.35
C TYR A 292 -8.50 -10.21 22.07
N ARG A 293 -7.83 -10.14 20.91
CA ARG A 293 -8.34 -10.72 19.66
C ARG A 293 -8.61 -12.23 19.80
N HIS A 294 -7.77 -12.97 20.51
CA HIS A 294 -7.97 -14.40 20.73
C HIS A 294 -9.27 -14.67 21.51
N GLY A 295 -9.53 -13.92 22.60
CA GLY A 295 -10.78 -13.99 23.36
C GLY A 295 -12.01 -13.68 22.51
N ILE A 296 -11.96 -12.63 21.68
CA ILE A 296 -13.07 -12.27 20.79
C ILE A 296 -13.36 -13.39 19.78
N VAL A 297 -12.33 -13.92 19.11
CA VAL A 297 -12.53 -14.86 18.00
C VAL A 297 -12.86 -16.27 18.46
N HIS A 298 -12.27 -16.74 19.56
CA HIS A 298 -12.42 -18.13 20.00
C HIS A 298 -13.43 -18.30 21.13
N HIS A 299 -13.67 -17.27 21.94
CA HIS A 299 -14.57 -17.34 23.08
C HIS A 299 -15.76 -16.37 22.98
N PHE A 300 -15.85 -15.59 21.90
CA PHE A 300 -16.88 -14.54 21.74
C PHE A 300 -16.92 -13.57 22.93
N GLU A 301 -15.77 -13.35 23.57
CA GLU A 301 -15.62 -12.44 24.69
C GLU A 301 -15.72 -11.00 24.19
N LEU A 302 -16.87 -10.36 24.43
CA LEU A 302 -17.08 -8.95 24.11
C LEU A 302 -16.78 -8.11 25.35
N ASP A 303 -15.71 -7.31 25.28
CA ASP A 303 -15.41 -6.31 26.29
C ASP A 303 -16.35 -5.12 26.12
N ARG A 304 -17.33 -5.04 27.01
CA ARG A 304 -18.30 -3.94 27.05
C ARG A 304 -17.70 -2.64 27.54
N THR A 305 -16.44 -2.59 27.95
CA THR A 305 -15.72 -1.37 28.35
C THR A 305 -14.97 -0.70 27.20
N LEU A 306 -14.68 -1.44 26.11
CA LEU A 306 -14.03 -0.89 24.93
C LEU A 306 -14.93 0.17 24.26
N ASN A 307 -14.51 1.42 24.35
CA ASN A 307 -15.15 2.56 23.69
C ASN A 307 -14.39 2.97 22.41
N ARG A 308 -14.92 3.97 21.70
CA ARG A 308 -14.36 4.50 20.44
C ARG A 308 -12.88 4.88 20.59
N ASP A 309 -12.56 5.68 21.61
CA ASP A 309 -11.19 6.12 21.88
C ASP A 309 -10.27 4.96 22.22
N GLY A 310 -10.76 3.98 22.99
CA GLY A 310 -10.04 2.76 23.31
C GLY A 310 -9.66 1.98 22.06
N TYR A 311 -10.55 1.87 21.08
CA TYR A 311 -10.24 1.23 19.80
C TYR A 311 -9.28 2.08 18.94
N ILE A 312 -9.41 3.41 18.94
CA ILE A 312 -8.42 4.30 18.30
C ILE A 312 -7.03 4.10 18.92
N HIS A 313 -6.93 3.93 20.24
CA HIS A 313 -5.68 3.62 20.93
C HIS A 313 -5.08 2.26 20.52
N ILE A 314 -5.91 1.27 20.16
CA ILE A 314 -5.43 -0.01 19.60
C ILE A 314 -4.78 0.25 18.24
N LEU A 315 -5.44 0.99 17.35
CA LEU A 315 -4.88 1.35 16.03
C LEU A 315 -3.59 2.15 16.16
N ASP A 316 -3.53 3.11 17.07
CA ASP A 316 -2.33 3.89 17.37
C ASP A 316 -1.16 3.01 17.86
N ALA A 317 -1.44 1.97 18.66
CA ALA A 317 -0.41 1.05 19.14
C ALA A 317 0.21 0.26 17.98
N ILE A 318 -0.63 -0.22 17.07
CA ILE A 318 -0.22 -0.93 15.85
C ILE A 318 0.63 -0.01 14.97
N GLU A 319 0.12 1.18 14.68
CA GLU A 319 0.80 2.18 13.87
C GLU A 319 2.17 2.55 14.44
N LYS A 320 2.25 2.84 15.75
CA LYS A 320 3.53 3.15 16.42
C LYS A 320 4.51 1.98 16.40
N SER A 321 4.03 0.74 16.49
CA SER A 321 4.87 -0.46 16.41
C SER A 321 5.48 -0.62 15.01
N ILE A 322 4.67 -0.36 13.97
CA ILE A 322 5.12 -0.36 12.58
C ILE A 322 6.16 0.74 12.35
N ILE A 323 5.91 1.95 12.85
CA ILE A 323 6.84 3.10 12.74
C ILE A 323 8.19 2.80 13.43
N GLU A 324 8.18 2.21 14.64
CA GLU A 324 9.43 1.86 15.32
C GLU A 324 10.23 0.80 14.57
N PHE A 325 9.54 -0.17 13.97
CA PHE A 325 10.18 -1.14 13.09
C PHE A 325 10.76 -0.46 11.84
N ILE A 326 10.02 0.44 11.21
CA ILE A 326 10.49 1.21 10.05
C ILE A 326 11.77 1.99 10.38
N HIS A 327 11.80 2.72 11.50
CA HIS A 327 13.00 3.47 11.91
C HIS A 327 14.24 2.56 12.04
N TYR A 328 14.06 1.34 12.55
CA TYR A 328 15.15 0.37 12.60
C TYR A 328 15.61 -0.05 11.19
N ILE A 329 14.66 -0.34 10.29
CA ILE A 329 14.92 -0.76 8.91
C ILE A 329 15.60 0.36 8.12
N GLU A 330 15.18 1.61 8.26
CA GLU A 330 15.84 2.78 7.67
C GLU A 330 17.33 2.85 8.07
N GLY A 331 17.62 2.64 9.36
CA GLY A 331 18.98 2.59 9.87
C GLY A 331 19.79 1.43 9.30
N LYS A 332 19.23 0.21 9.29
CA LYS A 332 19.90 -1.01 8.81
C LYS A 332 20.22 -0.94 7.31
N TYR A 333 19.27 -0.50 6.49
CA TYR A 333 19.40 -0.51 5.03
C TYR A 333 19.74 0.86 4.42
N LYS A 334 19.99 1.88 5.26
CA LYS A 334 20.46 3.22 4.86
C LYS A 334 19.56 3.91 3.83
N PHE A 335 18.25 3.86 4.05
CA PHE A 335 17.30 4.65 3.29
C PHE A 335 16.43 5.48 4.24
N LYS A 336 15.80 6.52 3.68
CA LYS A 336 14.71 7.22 4.36
C LYS A 336 13.42 6.93 3.64
N LEU A 337 12.40 6.63 4.42
CA LEU A 337 11.07 6.37 3.97
C LEU A 337 10.42 7.74 3.72
N ASN A 338 10.11 8.02 2.46
CA ASN A 338 9.26 9.16 2.12
C ASN A 338 7.82 8.71 2.42
N ALA A 339 7.47 8.69 3.71
CA ALA A 339 6.08 8.52 4.13
C ALA A 339 5.27 9.74 3.68
N TYR A 340 4.00 9.49 3.29
CA TYR A 340 3.04 10.52 2.91
C TYR A 340 2.73 11.47 4.07
#